data_AF-A0AAV2BM24-F1
#
_entry.id   AF-A0AAV2BM24-F1
#
_cell.length_a   1.000
_cell.length_b   1.000
_cell.length_c   1.000
_cell.angle_alpha   90.00
_cell.angle_beta   90.00
_cell.angle_gamma   90.00
#
_symmetry.space_group_name_H-M   'P 1'
#
loop_
_entity.id
_entity.type
_entity.pdbx_description
1 polymer ?
#
loop_
_entity_poly.entity_id
_entity_poly.type
_entity_poly.pdbx_seq_one_letter_code
_entity_poly.pdbx_strand_id
1 'polypeptide(L)'
;MPCFKKVSDAINVEQNCDDLGIFPASIPDADDGWVDSDMQYCQRVLSDMNCFLSIFFDQCGRRAVDTAVEIIQKGGTLDDQCPKDIRRDVLHLFNLWKIETGKQVYVHELFP
;
A
#
# COMPACT_ATOMS: atom_id res chain seq x y z
N MET A 1 -3.45 15.05 20.11
CA MET A 1 -2.83 13.71 20.03
C MET A 1 -1.42 13.84 19.47
N PRO A 2 -0.35 13.61 20.26
CA PRO A 2 1.02 13.82 19.83
C PRO A 2 1.46 12.86 18.70
N CYS A 3 0.81 11.70 18.56
CA CYS A 3 1.17 10.73 17.54
C CYS A 3 0.71 11.09 16.13
N PHE A 4 -0.56 11.46 15.96
CA PHE A 4 -1.11 11.88 14.66
C PHE A 4 -0.35 13.09 14.09
N LYS A 5 0.11 14.00 14.95
CA LYS A 5 0.96 15.13 14.54
C LYS A 5 2.30 14.65 13.97
N LYS A 6 2.99 13.72 14.63
CA LYS A 6 4.25 13.14 14.14
C LYS A 6 4.08 12.42 12.80
N VAL A 7 2.97 11.70 12.64
CA VAL A 7 2.70 11.02 11.38
C VAL A 7 2.37 12.03 10.27
N SER A 8 1.54 13.04 10.56
CA SER A 8 1.24 14.12 9.61
C SER A 8 2.49 14.91 9.20
N ASP A 9 3.39 15.18 10.14
CA ASP A 9 4.67 15.84 9.87
C ASP A 9 5.58 14.94 9.00
N ALA A 10 5.54 13.61 9.19
CA ALA A 10 6.28 12.63 8.40
C ALA A 10 5.68 12.33 7.00
N ILE A 11 4.40 12.64 6.77
CA ILE A 11 3.73 12.48 5.46
C ILE A 11 4.04 13.67 4.54
N ASN A 12 4.20 14.87 5.10
CA ASN A 12 4.50 16.09 4.34
C ASN A 12 5.94 16.17 3.82
N VAL A 13 6.83 15.30 4.29
CA VAL A 13 8.19 15.14 3.78
C VAL A 13 8.15 13.91 2.89
N GLU A 14 8.18 14.10 1.56
CA GLU A 14 8.21 13.07 0.50
C GLU A 14 8.45 11.65 1.04
N GLN A 15 7.36 10.89 1.20
CA GLN A 15 7.45 9.50 1.64
C GLN A 15 7.91 8.67 0.46
N ASN A 16 9.23 8.49 0.34
CA ASN A 16 9.79 7.58 -0.64
C ASN A 16 9.61 6.13 -0.16
N CYS A 17 8.41 5.60 -0.37
CA CYS A 17 8.03 4.24 -0.03
C CYS A 17 8.58 3.22 -1.05
N ASP A 18 9.85 3.34 -1.44
CA ASP A 18 10.54 2.42 -2.36
C ASP A 18 10.92 1.08 -1.69
N ASP A 19 10.69 0.97 -0.37
CA ASP A 19 11.14 -0.12 0.49
C ASP A 19 10.44 -1.46 0.22
N LEU A 20 9.32 -1.42 -0.51
CA LEU A 20 8.59 -2.62 -0.91
C LEU A 20 9.31 -3.37 -2.01
N GLY A 21 10.14 -2.73 -2.85
CA GLY A 21 10.92 -3.42 -3.88
C GLY A 21 10.10 -4.36 -4.77
N ILE A 22 8.76 -4.26 -4.75
CA ILE A 22 7.89 -5.20 -5.46
C ILE A 22 8.17 -5.07 -6.96
N PHE A 23 8.69 -3.93 -7.44
CA PHE A 23 9.49 -3.80 -8.67
C PHE A 23 10.42 -2.54 -8.63
N PRO A 24 11.68 -2.63 -9.13
CA PRO A 24 12.10 -1.83 -10.29
C PRO A 24 12.58 -2.75 -11.42
N ALA A 25 12.01 -3.93 -11.57
CA ALA A 25 12.27 -4.81 -12.71
C ALA A 25 11.35 -4.42 -13.89
N SER A 26 11.85 -3.50 -14.71
CA SER A 26 11.80 -3.65 -16.16
C SER A 26 10.70 -4.58 -16.69
N ILE A 27 9.49 -4.05 -16.87
CA ILE A 27 8.68 -4.52 -17.98
C ILE A 27 9.29 -3.81 -19.18
N PRO A 28 10.02 -4.51 -20.08
CA PRO A 28 10.46 -3.88 -21.31
C PRO A 28 9.19 -3.42 -22.02
N ASP A 29 9.13 -2.15 -22.39
CA ASP A 29 8.03 -1.52 -23.14
C ASP A 29 7.32 -2.55 -24.03
N ALA A 30 6.25 -3.14 -23.49
CA ALA A 30 5.36 -3.99 -24.25
C ALA A 30 4.43 -3.01 -24.94
N ASP A 31 4.76 -2.83 -26.20
CA ASP A 31 4.10 -2.02 -27.20
C ASP A 31 2.65 -2.50 -27.44
N ASP A 32 1.78 -2.31 -26.45
CA ASP A 32 0.32 -2.46 -26.53
C ASP A 32 -0.36 -2.00 -25.23
N GLY A 33 -0.52 -0.67 -25.15
CA GLY A 33 -1.08 0.01 -23.98
C GLY A 33 -2.40 -0.57 -23.45
N TRP A 34 -2.60 -0.35 -22.14
CA TRP A 34 -3.82 -0.38 -21.34
C TRP A 34 -4.04 -1.55 -20.37
N VAL A 35 -3.33 -2.69 -20.46
CA VAL A 35 -3.53 -3.79 -19.48
C VAL A 35 -2.50 -3.74 -18.33
N ASP A 36 -1.29 -3.26 -18.61
CA ASP A 36 -0.21 -3.16 -17.61
C ASP A 36 -0.38 -1.94 -16.67
N SER A 37 -1.11 -0.91 -17.09
CA SER A 37 -1.28 0.32 -16.32
C SER A 37 -2.08 0.12 -15.05
N ASP A 38 -3.13 -0.68 -15.09
CA ASP A 38 -4.08 -0.80 -13.97
C ASP A 38 -3.53 -1.69 -12.87
N MET A 39 -2.77 -2.72 -13.23
CA MET A 39 -2.04 -3.56 -12.27
C MET A 39 -0.92 -2.78 -11.59
N GLN A 40 -0.12 -2.03 -12.36
CA GLN A 40 0.92 -1.15 -11.81
C GLN A 40 0.33 -0.05 -10.94
N TYR A 41 -0.78 0.55 -11.37
CA TYR A 41 -1.48 1.59 -10.62
C TYR A 41 -2.04 1.04 -9.31
N CYS A 42 -2.74 -0.10 -9.34
CA CYS A 42 -3.21 -0.75 -8.12
C CYS A 42 -2.03 -1.09 -7.19
N GLN A 43 -0.94 -1.67 -7.71
CA GLN A 43 0.24 -1.99 -6.91
C GLN A 43 0.81 -0.75 -6.24
N ARG A 44 0.93 0.37 -6.94
CA ARG A 44 1.39 1.63 -6.38
C ARG A 44 0.48 2.09 -5.24
N VAL A 45 -0.83 2.14 -5.48
CA VAL A 45 -1.81 2.54 -4.46
C VAL A 45 -1.72 1.67 -3.21
N LEU A 46 -1.66 0.34 -3.38
CA LEU A 46 -1.53 -0.59 -2.25
C LEU A 46 -0.18 -0.48 -1.55
N SER A 47 0.89 -0.16 -2.27
CA SER A 47 2.23 0.07 -1.69
C SER A 47 2.26 1.33 -0.84
N ASP A 48 1.71 2.43 -1.35
CA ASP A 48 1.59 3.69 -0.62
C ASP A 48 0.76 3.50 0.66
N MET A 49 -0.35 2.77 0.57
CA MET A 49 -1.18 2.46 1.74
C MET A 49 -0.47 1.55 2.74
N ASN A 50 0.23 0.51 2.28
CA ASN A 50 1.00 -0.37 3.17
C ASN A 50 2.08 0.40 3.92
N CYS A 51 2.76 1.32 3.22
CA CYS A 51 3.79 2.17 3.78
C CYS A 51 3.22 3.12 4.84
N PHE A 52 2.12 3.81 4.51
CA PHE A 52 1.40 4.67 5.45
C PHE A 52 1.00 3.91 6.72
N LEU A 53 0.41 2.72 6.57
CA LEU A 53 0.01 1.89 7.71
C LEU A 53 1.20 1.40 8.53
N SER A 54 2.32 1.09 7.88
CA SER A 54 3.58 0.70 8.56
C SER A 54 4.13 1.85 9.41
N ILE A 55 4.17 3.08 8.87
CA ILE A 55 4.60 4.27 9.61
C ILE A 55 3.65 4.54 10.78
N PHE A 56 2.34 4.39 10.57
CA PHE A 56 1.35 4.48 11.65
C PHE A 56 1.60 3.46 12.74
N PHE A 57 1.90 2.20 12.37
CA PHE A 57 2.23 1.16 13.34
C PHE A 57 3.49 1.50 14.13
N ASP A 58 4.57 1.90 13.45
CA ASP A 58 5.86 2.16 14.09
C ASP A 58 5.80 3.36 15.04
N GLN A 59 5.05 4.41 14.67
CA GLN A 59 4.95 5.62 15.48
C GLN A 59 3.89 5.53 16.57
N CYS A 60 2.75 4.88 16.28
CA CYS A 60 1.53 4.96 17.11
C CYS A 60 1.02 3.61 17.62
N GLY A 61 1.61 2.51 17.18
CA GLY A 61 1.21 1.15 17.53
C GLY A 61 -0.09 0.69 16.86
N ARG A 62 -0.49 -0.55 17.18
CA ARG A 62 -1.59 -1.26 16.51
C ARG A 62 -2.93 -0.51 16.48
N ARG A 63 -3.34 0.08 17.60
CA ARG A 63 -4.64 0.74 17.72
C ARG A 63 -4.82 1.90 16.73
N ALA A 64 -3.72 2.55 16.36
CA ALA A 64 -3.74 3.62 15.38
C ALA A 64 -3.85 3.11 13.94
N VAL A 65 -3.28 1.92 13.65
CA VAL A 65 -3.46 1.22 12.36
C VAL A 65 -4.92 0.89 12.14
N ASP A 66 -5.60 0.31 13.14
CA ASP A 66 -7.02 -0.04 13.02
C ASP A 66 -7.87 1.21 12.68
N THR A 67 -7.55 2.35 13.30
CA THR A 67 -8.22 3.63 13.00
C THR A 67 -7.91 4.15 11.59
N ALA A 68 -6.66 4.02 11.15
CA ALA A 68 -6.23 4.42 9.81
C ALA A 68 -6.92 3.56 8.73
N VAL A 69 -7.01 2.25 8.95
CA VAL A 69 -7.75 1.31 8.09
C VAL A 69 -9.21 1.72 7.96
N GLU A 70 -9.89 2.03 9.08
CA GLU A 70 -11.27 2.49 9.04
C GLU A 70 -11.45 3.79 8.25
N ILE A 71 -10.53 4.75 8.38
CA ILE A 71 -10.58 6.01 7.63
C ILE A 71 -10.41 5.76 6.13
N ILE A 72 -9.44 4.93 5.75
CA ILE A 72 -9.15 4.60 4.36
C ILE A 72 -10.35 3.88 3.72
N GLN A 73 -10.95 2.91 4.42
CA GLN A 73 -12.14 2.18 3.94
C GLN A 73 -13.34 3.11 3.75
N LYS A 74 -13.53 4.10 4.63
CA LYS A 74 -14.60 5.11 4.51
C LYS A 74 -14.33 6.16 3.43
N GLY A 75 -13.07 6.32 3.00
CA GLY A 75 -12.66 7.23 1.94
C GLY A 75 -13.16 6.83 0.54
N GLY A 76 -13.59 5.57 0.37
CA GLY A 76 -14.50 5.16 -0.71
C GLY A 76 -13.91 4.94 -2.11
N THR A 77 -12.65 5.27 -2.37
CA THR A 77 -12.09 5.22 -3.74
C THR A 77 -11.21 4.00 -4.01
N LEU A 78 -11.08 3.08 -3.06
CA LEU A 78 -10.15 1.94 -3.17
C LEU A 78 -10.60 0.91 -4.20
N ASP A 79 -11.90 0.65 -4.30
CA ASP A 79 -12.45 -0.25 -5.31
C ASP A 79 -12.38 0.36 -6.73
N ASP A 80 -12.39 1.70 -6.84
CA ASP A 80 -12.22 2.42 -8.12
C ASP A 80 -10.76 2.45 -8.57
N GLN A 81 -9.82 2.64 -7.62
CA GLN A 81 -8.39 2.72 -7.90
C GLN A 81 -7.73 1.34 -8.03
N CYS A 82 -8.29 0.33 -7.37
CA CYS A 82 -7.84 -1.05 -7.49
C CYS A 82 -9.04 -2.01 -7.50
N PRO A 83 -9.59 -2.30 -8.70
CA PRO A 83 -10.68 -3.25 -8.89
C PRO A 83 -10.37 -4.63 -8.31
N LYS A 84 -11.39 -5.36 -7.88
CA LYS A 84 -11.25 -6.62 -7.09
C LYS A 84 -10.43 -7.70 -7.81
N ASP A 85 -10.60 -7.78 -9.11
CA ASP A 85 -9.95 -8.69 -10.04
C ASP A 85 -8.45 -8.45 -10.08
N ILE A 86 -8.02 -7.20 -10.25
CA ILE A 86 -6.60 -6.81 -10.24
C ILE A 86 -6.02 -6.88 -8.81
N ARG A 87 -6.81 -6.44 -7.82
CA ARG A 87 -6.42 -6.41 -6.41
C ARG A 87 -5.93 -7.75 -5.91
N ARG A 88 -6.61 -8.83 -6.29
CA ARG A 88 -6.28 -10.17 -5.83
C ARG A 88 -4.86 -10.56 -6.24
N ASP A 89 -4.48 -10.26 -7.48
CA ASP A 89 -3.18 -10.62 -8.02
C ASP A 89 -2.08 -9.76 -7.38
N VAL A 90 -2.34 -8.47 -7.19
CA VAL A 90 -1.40 -7.57 -6.48
C VAL A 90 -1.22 -8.00 -5.02
N LEU A 91 -2.30 -8.32 -4.29
CA LEU A 91 -2.20 -8.82 -2.91
C LEU A 91 -1.45 -10.16 -2.82
N HIS A 92 -1.45 -10.97 -3.88
CA HIS A 92 -0.62 -12.17 -3.94
C HIS A 92 0.87 -11.82 -3.95
N LEU A 93 1.28 -10.77 -4.68
CA LEU A 93 2.68 -10.28 -4.69
C LEU A 93 3.12 -9.81 -3.29
N PHE A 94 2.25 -9.11 -2.57
CA PHE A 94 2.52 -8.72 -1.18
C PHE A 94 2.71 -9.92 -0.23
N ASN A 95 1.96 -11.01 -0.44
CA ASN A 95 2.15 -12.24 0.32
C ASN A 95 3.50 -12.90 0.03
N LEU A 96 3.90 -12.96 -1.24
CA LEU A 96 5.23 -13.46 -1.62
C LEU A 96 6.33 -12.61 -0.99
N TRP A 97 6.22 -11.29 -1.09
CA TRP A 97 7.16 -10.36 -0.46
C TRP A 97 7.26 -10.53 1.05
N LYS A 98 6.13 -10.71 1.74
CA LYS A 98 6.09 -11.01 3.18
C LYS A 98 6.85 -12.30 3.51
N ILE A 99 6.69 -13.34 2.70
CA ILE A 99 7.37 -14.62 2.88
C ILE A 99 8.88 -14.45 2.68
N GLU A 100 9.30 -13.72 1.64
CA GLU A 100 10.72 -13.54 1.30
C GLU A 100 11.46 -12.64 2.29
N THR A 101 10.83 -11.55 2.75
CA THR A 101 11.49 -10.53 3.58
C THR A 101 11.20 -10.68 5.08
N GLY A 102 10.13 -11.39 5.45
CA GLY A 102 9.62 -11.42 6.82
C GLY A 102 9.04 -10.09 7.32
N LYS A 103 8.98 -9.05 6.47
CA LYS A 103 8.40 -7.74 6.83
C LYS A 103 6.88 -7.86 7.00
N GLN A 104 6.33 -7.07 7.91
CA GLN A 104 4.90 -7.03 8.14
C GLN A 104 4.19 -6.30 6.98
N VAL A 105 3.05 -6.86 6.55
CA VAL A 105 2.20 -6.28 5.51
C VAL A 105 0.84 -5.99 6.14
N TYR A 106 0.43 -4.72 6.08
CA TYR A 106 -0.80 -4.20 6.68
C TYR A 106 -1.90 -3.97 5.64
N VAL A 107 -1.58 -3.89 4.35
CA VAL A 107 -2.56 -3.60 3.30
C VAL A 107 -3.66 -4.65 3.18
N HIS A 108 -3.40 -5.89 3.63
CA HIS A 108 -4.44 -6.92 3.73
C HIS A 108 -5.59 -6.54 4.68
N GLU A 109 -5.32 -5.70 5.69
CA GLU A 109 -6.32 -5.27 6.67
C GLU A 109 -7.35 -4.31 6.07
N LEU A 110 -7.05 -3.74 4.89
CA LEU A 110 -7.99 -2.90 4.14
C LEU A 110 -9.12 -3.72 3.50
N PHE A 111 -8.96 -5.03 3.35
CA PHE A 111 -9.87 -5.90 2.61
C PHE A 111 -10.32 -7.08 3.49
N PRO A 112 -11.31 -6.88 4.38
CA PRO A 112 -11.88 -7.95 5.20
C PRO A 112 -12.67 -8.98 4.39
#